data_AF-B9V8U2-F1
#
_entry.id   AF-B9V8U2-F1
#
_cell.length_a   1.000
_cell.length_b   1.000
_cell.length_c   1.000
_cell.angle_alpha   90.00
_cell.angle_beta   90.00
_cell.angle_gamma   90.00
#
_symmetry.space_group_name_H-M   'P 1'
#
loop_
_entity.id
_entity.type
_entity.pdbx_description
1 polymer ?
#
loop_
_entity_poly.entity_id
_entity_poly.type
_entity_poly.pdbx_seq_one_letter_code
_entity_poly.pdbx_strand_id
1 'polypeptide(L)'
;VGCIDCHGPVGAKSIQHDKELVMPDRAKCGTCHVGEFAEAESEKEQEWPQKQWGKGHPSHAVDWEATVELATWAAMPEREIAQGCDMCHYNQNKCDGCHTRHTFSAAEARKPEACATCHNGVDHNEFENFMLSKHGTVYQTHQQKWNFEAPLKDALTKGGYTAPTCQYCHFEANGEFSHNLVKKVRWAFNPQTAIADNLNHPWFEGRKDAWVQTCSNCHSPGFAKAYLTAADKGTMAGIKVEQGAKQVVEGLYKDGLLTGQKTNR
;
A
#
# COMPACT_ATOMS: atom_id res chain seq x y z
N VAL A 1 -12.02 22.49 -14.25
CA VAL A 1 -12.48 21.09 -14.33
C VAL A 1 -13.84 21.03 -13.65
N GLY A 2 -14.92 20.89 -14.40
CA GLY A 2 -16.29 20.75 -13.90
C GLY A 2 -16.83 19.33 -14.08
N CYS A 3 -18.11 19.11 -13.76
CA CYS A 3 -18.74 17.79 -13.84
C CYS A 3 -18.57 17.13 -15.22
N ILE A 4 -18.82 17.90 -16.29
CA ILE A 4 -18.76 17.42 -17.68
C ILE A 4 -17.33 17.05 -18.12
N ASP A 5 -16.30 17.67 -17.54
CA ASP A 5 -14.91 17.37 -17.91
C ASP A 5 -14.50 15.97 -17.42
N CYS A 6 -15.03 15.53 -16.27
CA CYS A 6 -14.74 14.22 -15.69
C CYS A 6 -15.75 13.14 -16.12
N HIS A 7 -17.04 13.47 -16.14
CA HIS A 7 -18.12 12.52 -16.44
C HIS A 7 -18.55 12.50 -17.91
N GLY A 8 -17.91 13.31 -18.76
CA GLY A 8 -18.06 13.32 -20.21
C GLY A 8 -16.72 13.61 -20.88
N PRO A 9 -16.65 13.93 -22.18
CA PRO A 9 -15.40 14.31 -22.83
C PRO A 9 -14.82 15.61 -22.25
N VAL A 10 -13.50 15.67 -22.04
CA VAL A 10 -12.83 16.88 -21.50
C VAL A 10 -13.08 18.07 -22.42
N GLY A 11 -13.56 19.20 -21.89
CA GLY A 11 -13.87 20.40 -22.67
C GLY A 11 -15.19 20.33 -23.46
N ALA A 12 -16.00 19.28 -23.29
CA ALA A 12 -17.34 19.24 -23.87
C ALA A 12 -18.24 20.33 -23.27
N LYS A 13 -19.13 20.89 -24.10
CA LYS A 13 -20.13 21.90 -23.67
C LYS A 13 -21.46 21.29 -23.23
N SER A 14 -21.77 20.11 -23.75
CA SER A 14 -22.99 19.35 -23.47
C SER A 14 -22.74 17.87 -23.71
N ILE A 15 -23.48 17.00 -23.01
CA ILE A 15 -23.50 15.56 -23.23
C ILE A 15 -24.93 15.03 -23.22
N GLN A 16 -25.18 13.89 -23.88
CA GLN A 16 -26.40 13.08 -23.71
C GLN A 16 -26.28 12.25 -22.43
N HIS A 17 -26.98 12.67 -21.36
CA HIS A 17 -26.80 12.10 -20.03
C HIS A 17 -27.04 10.58 -19.94
N ASP A 18 -27.96 10.02 -20.72
CA ASP A 18 -28.29 8.60 -20.72
C ASP A 18 -27.31 7.73 -21.52
N LYS A 19 -26.38 8.34 -22.28
CA LYS A 19 -25.47 7.63 -23.18
C LYS A 19 -23.99 7.94 -22.99
N GLU A 20 -23.69 9.18 -22.63
CA GLU A 20 -22.32 9.74 -22.64
C GLU A 20 -21.77 9.96 -21.23
N LEU A 21 -22.60 9.78 -20.19
CA LEU A 21 -22.16 9.87 -18.80
C LEU A 21 -21.27 8.67 -18.45
N VAL A 22 -20.09 8.95 -17.91
CA VAL A 22 -19.13 7.93 -17.46
C VAL A 22 -18.75 8.11 -15.99
N MET A 23 -18.29 7.02 -15.36
CA MET A 23 -17.53 7.12 -14.12
C MET A 23 -16.06 7.40 -14.47
N PRO A 24 -15.43 8.45 -13.91
CA PRO A 24 -14.04 8.77 -14.21
C PRO A 24 -13.13 7.65 -13.68
N ASP A 25 -12.47 6.95 -14.59
CA ASP A 25 -11.44 5.96 -14.26
C ASP A 25 -10.06 6.64 -14.08
N ARG A 26 -9.03 5.83 -13.80
CA ARG A 26 -7.66 6.31 -13.62
C ARG A 26 -7.13 7.04 -14.86
N ALA A 27 -7.43 6.52 -16.07
CA ALA A 27 -6.98 7.09 -17.33
C ALA A 27 -7.63 8.46 -17.60
N LYS A 28 -8.90 8.64 -17.20
CA LYS A 28 -9.62 9.90 -17.27
C LYS A 28 -8.92 10.99 -16.47
N CYS A 29 -8.47 10.68 -15.25
CA CYS A 29 -7.64 11.58 -14.45
C CYS A 29 -6.29 11.86 -15.12
N GLY A 30 -5.66 10.82 -15.68
CA GLY A 30 -4.38 10.89 -16.39
C GLY A 30 -4.37 11.76 -17.64
N THR A 31 -5.53 12.18 -18.16
CA THR A 31 -5.62 13.16 -19.26
C THR A 31 -5.07 14.54 -18.89
N CYS A 32 -5.10 14.90 -17.60
CA CYS A 32 -4.52 16.14 -17.08
C CYS A 32 -3.34 15.86 -16.13
N HIS A 33 -3.46 14.83 -15.28
CA HIS A 33 -2.47 14.45 -14.27
C HIS A 33 -1.50 13.39 -14.81
N VAL A 34 -0.83 13.71 -15.92
CA VAL A 34 0.03 12.77 -16.66
C VAL A 34 1.20 12.29 -15.78
N GLY A 35 1.78 13.19 -14.98
CA GLY A 35 2.91 12.87 -14.10
C GLY A 35 2.51 11.87 -13.02
N GLU A 36 1.49 12.20 -12.23
CA GLU A 36 1.00 11.34 -11.15
C GLU A 36 0.48 10.00 -11.69
N PHE A 37 -0.20 10.01 -12.84
CA PHE A 37 -0.64 8.79 -13.51
C PHE A 37 0.54 7.90 -13.93
N ALA A 38 1.56 8.47 -14.58
CA ALA A 38 2.73 7.71 -15.01
C ALA A 38 3.56 7.19 -13.82
N GLU A 39 3.72 7.98 -12.76
CA GLU A 39 4.35 7.54 -11.51
C GLU A 39 3.63 6.32 -10.95
N ALA A 40 2.30 6.37 -10.87
CA ALA A 40 1.52 5.32 -10.27
C ALA A 40 1.41 4.07 -11.16
N GLU A 41 1.41 4.22 -12.48
CA GLU A 41 1.50 3.09 -13.43
C GLU A 41 2.88 2.41 -13.39
N SER A 42 3.95 3.17 -13.07
CA SER A 42 5.30 2.60 -13.01
C SER A 42 5.49 1.54 -11.91
N GLU A 43 4.54 1.40 -10.98
CA GLU A 43 4.55 0.29 -10.01
C GLU A 43 4.45 -1.08 -10.71
N LYS A 44 3.83 -1.15 -11.90
CA LYS A 44 3.74 -2.38 -12.73
C LYS A 44 5.11 -2.92 -13.14
N GLU A 45 6.13 -2.07 -13.17
CA GLU A 45 7.50 -2.47 -13.51
C GLU A 45 8.27 -3.06 -12.32
N GLN A 46 7.67 -3.11 -11.13
CA GLN A 46 8.31 -3.76 -10.00
C GLN A 46 8.54 -5.25 -10.26
N GLU A 47 9.77 -5.70 -10.04
CA GLU A 47 10.13 -7.11 -10.09
C GLU A 47 10.90 -7.54 -8.86
N TRP A 48 10.46 -8.68 -8.30
CA TRP A 48 11.11 -9.34 -7.18
C TRP A 48 12.25 -10.24 -7.67
N PRO A 49 13.44 -10.17 -7.05
CA PRO A 49 14.63 -10.84 -7.57
C PRO A 49 14.55 -12.38 -7.53
N GLN A 50 13.74 -12.98 -6.65
CA GLN A 50 13.46 -14.42 -6.64
C GLN A 50 12.00 -14.72 -6.98
N LYS A 51 11.29 -13.79 -7.65
CA LYS A 51 9.88 -13.94 -8.02
C LYS A 51 8.97 -14.29 -6.83
N GLN A 52 9.27 -13.74 -5.65
CA GLN A 52 8.45 -13.91 -4.43
C GLN A 52 7.01 -13.42 -4.65
N TRP A 53 6.85 -12.40 -5.47
CA TRP A 53 5.57 -11.95 -5.99
C TRP A 53 5.63 -11.85 -7.51
N GLY A 54 4.44 -11.89 -8.14
CA GLY A 54 4.28 -11.59 -9.56
C GLY A 54 4.82 -10.21 -9.91
N LYS A 55 5.13 -9.99 -11.20
CA LYS A 55 5.53 -8.66 -11.68
C LYS A 55 4.43 -7.64 -11.34
N GLY A 56 4.84 -6.45 -10.92
CA GLY A 56 3.94 -5.38 -10.47
C GLY A 56 3.31 -5.57 -9.09
N HIS A 57 3.46 -6.76 -8.46
CA HIS A 57 2.83 -7.07 -7.18
C HIS A 57 3.79 -6.91 -5.99
N PRO A 58 3.27 -6.66 -4.78
CA PRO A 58 2.00 -5.97 -4.55
C PRO A 58 2.14 -4.48 -4.93
N SER A 59 1.09 -3.88 -5.50
CA SER A 59 1.04 -2.43 -5.77
C SER A 59 -0.39 -1.93 -5.96
N HIS A 60 -0.60 -0.62 -5.91
CA HIS A 60 -1.90 -0.01 -6.21
C HIS A 60 -2.22 -0.05 -7.71
N ALA A 61 -1.22 -0.25 -8.57
CA ALA A 61 -1.42 -0.33 -10.01
C ALA A 61 -2.01 -1.67 -10.48
N VAL A 62 -2.00 -2.69 -9.63
CA VAL A 62 -2.51 -4.05 -9.91
C VAL A 62 -3.37 -4.62 -8.76
N ASP A 63 -3.89 -3.75 -7.88
CA ASP A 63 -4.64 -4.20 -6.69
C ASP A 63 -5.97 -4.89 -7.05
N TRP A 64 -6.67 -4.38 -8.06
CA TRP A 64 -7.88 -4.99 -8.60
C TRP A 64 -7.59 -6.32 -9.28
N GLU A 65 -6.55 -6.38 -10.12
CA GLU A 65 -6.07 -7.60 -10.78
C GLU A 65 -5.78 -8.70 -9.74
N ALA A 66 -5.01 -8.37 -8.69
CA ALA A 66 -4.71 -9.29 -7.60
C ALA A 66 -5.97 -9.83 -6.90
N THR A 67 -7.03 -9.03 -6.83
CA THR A 67 -8.30 -9.42 -6.20
C THR A 67 -9.10 -10.35 -7.10
N VAL A 68 -9.31 -9.98 -8.36
CA VAL A 68 -10.15 -10.76 -9.27
C VAL A 68 -9.49 -12.07 -9.71
N GLU A 69 -8.17 -12.15 -9.63
CA GLU A 69 -7.41 -13.40 -9.86
C GLU A 69 -7.41 -14.35 -8.66
N LEU A 70 -7.84 -13.90 -7.47
CA LEU A 70 -7.94 -14.77 -6.31
C LEU A 70 -9.06 -15.81 -6.50
N ALA A 71 -8.69 -17.08 -6.55
CA ALA A 71 -9.63 -18.18 -6.82
C ALA A 71 -10.84 -18.20 -5.87
N THR A 72 -10.66 -17.92 -4.58
CA THR A 72 -11.76 -17.85 -3.62
C THR A 72 -12.72 -16.71 -3.93
N TRP A 73 -12.18 -15.52 -4.26
CA TRP A 73 -13.01 -14.38 -4.67
C TRP A 73 -13.80 -14.70 -5.93
N ALA A 74 -13.19 -15.36 -6.92
CA ALA A 74 -13.85 -15.72 -8.17
C ALA A 74 -14.90 -16.83 -7.99
N ALA A 75 -14.68 -17.77 -7.08
CA ALA A 75 -15.51 -18.96 -6.91
C ALA A 75 -16.64 -18.80 -5.88
N MET A 76 -16.52 -17.89 -4.92
CA MET A 76 -17.49 -17.78 -3.82
C MET A 76 -18.87 -17.26 -4.29
N PRO A 77 -19.98 -17.88 -3.84
CA PRO A 77 -21.32 -17.45 -4.19
C PRO A 77 -21.78 -16.19 -3.44
N GLU A 78 -21.20 -15.87 -2.28
CA GLU A 78 -21.55 -14.69 -1.48
C GLU A 78 -20.94 -13.41 -2.08
N ARG A 79 -21.52 -12.93 -3.18
CA ARG A 79 -20.98 -11.81 -3.96
C ARG A 79 -20.87 -10.50 -3.18
N GLU A 80 -21.79 -10.23 -2.26
CA GLU A 80 -21.73 -9.05 -1.40
C GLU A 80 -20.56 -9.11 -0.40
N ILE A 81 -20.13 -10.32 -0.01
CA ILE A 81 -18.91 -10.50 0.80
C ILE A 81 -17.68 -10.28 -0.09
N ALA A 82 -17.66 -10.86 -1.30
CA ALA A 82 -16.57 -10.66 -2.25
C ALA A 82 -16.39 -9.17 -2.62
N GLN A 83 -17.50 -8.43 -2.75
CA GLN A 83 -17.49 -6.99 -3.00
C GLN A 83 -16.87 -6.20 -1.83
N GLY A 84 -16.84 -6.75 -0.62
CA GLY A 84 -16.06 -6.17 0.48
C GLY A 84 -14.57 -6.07 0.14
N CYS A 85 -14.01 -7.06 -0.57
CA CYS A 85 -12.63 -7.02 -1.06
C CYS A 85 -12.47 -5.96 -2.16
N ASP A 86 -13.42 -5.87 -3.07
CA ASP A 86 -13.45 -4.87 -4.16
C ASP A 86 -13.36 -3.43 -3.62
N MET A 87 -13.98 -3.19 -2.46
CA MET A 87 -13.99 -1.90 -1.79
C MET A 87 -12.65 -1.52 -1.15
N CYS A 88 -11.70 -2.45 -1.03
CA CYS A 88 -10.31 -2.14 -0.65
C CYS A 88 -9.38 -2.04 -1.86
N HIS A 89 -9.70 -2.75 -2.94
CA HIS A 89 -8.81 -3.00 -4.08
C HIS A 89 -9.26 -2.35 -5.39
N TYR A 90 -9.57 -1.05 -5.37
CA TYR A 90 -10.05 -0.33 -6.56
C TYR A 90 -9.06 0.69 -7.13
N ASN A 91 -7.86 0.83 -6.57
CA ASN A 91 -6.95 1.95 -6.91
C ASN A 91 -6.42 1.84 -8.34
N GLN A 92 -6.32 0.63 -8.88
CA GLN A 92 -6.04 0.37 -10.29
C GLN A 92 -7.10 1.00 -11.22
N ASN A 93 -8.36 1.07 -10.76
CA ASN A 93 -9.50 1.48 -11.58
C ASN A 93 -9.80 2.98 -11.46
N LYS A 94 -9.57 3.59 -10.28
CA LYS A 94 -9.93 4.99 -10.01
C LYS A 94 -8.99 5.66 -9.01
N CYS A 95 -8.84 6.99 -9.12
CA CYS A 95 -7.87 7.76 -8.32
C CYS A 95 -8.42 8.32 -6.99
N ASP A 96 -9.70 8.14 -6.68
CA ASP A 96 -10.35 8.85 -5.56
C ASP A 96 -10.34 8.08 -4.24
N GLY A 97 -9.37 7.17 -4.05
CA GLY A 97 -9.21 6.40 -2.81
C GLY A 97 -8.60 7.18 -1.65
N CYS A 98 -7.65 8.09 -1.95
CA CYS A 98 -6.94 8.87 -0.94
C CYS A 98 -7.42 10.32 -0.86
N HIS A 99 -7.64 10.97 -2.01
CA HIS A 99 -8.20 12.33 -2.11
C HIS A 99 -9.61 12.22 -2.68
N THR A 100 -10.58 12.09 -1.78
CA THR A 100 -11.90 11.59 -2.14
C THR A 100 -12.71 12.59 -2.99
N ARG A 101 -13.58 12.03 -3.82
CA ARG A 101 -14.57 12.82 -4.56
C ARG A 101 -15.54 13.51 -3.57
N HIS A 102 -16.00 14.73 -3.81
CA HIS A 102 -15.74 15.59 -4.98
C HIS A 102 -14.80 16.75 -4.63
N THR A 103 -14.15 16.72 -3.46
CA THR A 103 -13.23 17.77 -3.03
C THR A 103 -11.85 17.59 -3.65
N PHE A 104 -11.40 16.34 -3.84
CA PHE A 104 -10.09 15.99 -4.40
C PHE A 104 -8.94 16.73 -3.69
N SER A 105 -9.01 16.81 -2.36
CA SER A 105 -8.03 17.54 -1.57
C SER A 105 -6.72 16.76 -1.45
N ALA A 106 -5.63 17.34 -1.96
CA ALA A 106 -4.30 16.77 -1.73
C ALA A 106 -3.91 16.80 -0.24
N ALA A 107 -4.41 17.76 0.53
CA ALA A 107 -4.20 17.82 1.97
C ALA A 107 -4.90 16.68 2.72
N GLU A 108 -6.12 16.31 2.30
CA GLU A 108 -6.82 15.11 2.79
C GLU A 108 -5.98 13.85 2.55
N ALA A 109 -5.52 13.65 1.31
CA ALA A 109 -4.71 12.48 0.94
C ALA A 109 -3.36 12.39 1.66
N ARG A 110 -2.85 13.47 2.27
CA ARG A 110 -1.59 13.49 3.03
C ARG A 110 -1.77 13.12 4.51
N LYS A 111 -3.01 12.91 4.96
CA LYS A 111 -3.31 12.47 6.33
C LYS A 111 -3.35 10.94 6.43
N PRO A 112 -2.75 10.32 7.45
CA PRO A 112 -2.80 8.88 7.70
C PRO A 112 -4.18 8.23 7.55
N GLU A 113 -5.26 8.93 7.93
CA GLU A 113 -6.64 8.45 7.84
C GLU A 113 -7.07 8.13 6.39
N ALA A 114 -6.48 8.76 5.38
CA ALA A 114 -6.77 8.46 3.98
C ALA A 114 -6.36 7.03 3.58
N CYS A 115 -5.41 6.42 4.29
CA CYS A 115 -4.98 5.03 4.06
C CYS A 115 -5.78 4.02 4.89
N ALA A 116 -6.42 4.48 5.97
CA ALA A 116 -6.90 3.65 7.06
C ALA A 116 -8.04 2.71 6.67
N THR A 117 -8.80 3.01 5.62
CA THR A 117 -9.94 2.18 5.21
C THR A 117 -9.49 0.85 4.58
N CYS A 118 -8.32 0.82 3.94
CA CYS A 118 -7.77 -0.38 3.32
C CYS A 118 -6.62 -0.97 4.14
N HIS A 119 -5.74 -0.13 4.69
CA HIS A 119 -4.56 -0.56 5.47
C HIS A 119 -4.87 -0.69 6.96
N ASN A 120 -5.72 -1.65 7.31
CA ASN A 120 -6.13 -1.97 8.68
C ASN A 120 -6.45 -3.45 8.83
N GLY A 121 -6.85 -3.87 10.03
CA GLY A 121 -7.55 -5.14 10.21
C GLY A 121 -6.63 -6.35 10.42
N VAL A 122 -7.20 -7.54 10.28
CA VAL A 122 -6.62 -8.76 10.88
C VAL A 122 -5.35 -9.25 10.19
N ASP A 123 -5.27 -9.07 8.88
CA ASP A 123 -4.13 -9.49 8.10
C ASP A 123 -3.10 -8.36 8.06
N HIS A 124 -3.49 -7.12 7.74
CA HIS A 124 -2.59 -5.97 7.59
C HIS A 124 -2.96 -4.77 8.48
N ASN A 125 -2.69 -4.86 9.80
CA ASN A 125 -3.00 -3.81 10.77
C ASN A 125 -2.04 -2.60 10.75
N GLU A 126 -1.67 -2.07 9.58
CA GLU A 126 -0.68 -0.99 9.50
C GLU A 126 -1.17 0.30 10.16
N PHE A 127 -2.43 0.69 9.94
CA PHE A 127 -2.97 1.91 10.54
C PHE A 127 -2.97 1.82 12.07
N GLU A 128 -3.40 0.69 12.64
CA GLU A 128 -3.40 0.47 14.08
C GLU A 128 -1.98 0.51 14.65
N ASN A 129 -1.02 -0.18 14.02
CA ASN A 129 0.38 -0.14 14.43
C ASN A 129 0.97 1.27 14.35
N PHE A 130 0.67 2.01 13.28
CA PHE A 130 1.13 3.40 13.13
C PHE A 130 0.54 4.29 14.23
N MET A 131 -0.78 4.24 14.44
CA MET A 131 -1.48 5.10 15.40
C MET A 131 -1.08 4.79 16.85
N LEU A 132 -0.73 3.54 17.17
CA LEU A 132 -0.20 3.14 18.48
C LEU A 132 1.31 3.38 18.66
N SER A 133 2.03 3.70 17.57
CA SER A 133 3.44 4.05 17.64
C SER A 133 3.66 5.47 18.19
N LYS A 134 4.90 5.80 18.55
CA LYS A 134 5.25 7.18 18.91
C LYS A 134 5.12 8.16 17.75
N HIS A 135 5.33 7.73 16.51
CA HIS A 135 5.07 8.58 15.34
C HIS A 135 3.59 8.95 15.24
N GLY A 136 2.70 7.96 15.33
CA GLY A 136 1.25 8.19 15.33
C GLY A 136 0.76 8.96 16.56
N THR A 137 1.38 8.78 17.73
CA THR A 137 1.05 9.58 18.93
C THR A 137 1.35 11.07 18.71
N VAL A 138 2.52 11.39 18.14
CA VAL A 138 2.89 12.78 17.83
C VAL A 138 1.98 13.35 16.75
N TYR A 139 1.68 12.58 15.69
CA TYR A 139 0.70 12.96 14.68
C TYR A 139 -0.64 13.34 15.32
N GLN A 140 -1.24 12.45 16.11
CA GLN A 140 -2.53 12.69 16.76
C GLN A 140 -2.53 13.94 17.65
N THR A 141 -1.42 14.19 18.35
CA THR A 141 -1.30 15.30 19.31
C THR A 141 -1.05 16.65 18.63
N HIS A 142 -0.37 16.65 17.47
CA HIS A 142 0.16 17.87 16.87
C HIS A 142 -0.41 18.19 15.48
N GLN A 143 -1.15 17.28 14.83
CA GLN A 143 -1.58 17.47 13.44
C GLN A 143 -2.35 18.77 13.19
N GLN A 144 -3.09 19.30 14.17
CA GLN A 144 -3.83 20.56 14.02
C GLN A 144 -2.94 21.79 13.81
N LYS A 145 -1.63 21.67 14.12
CA LYS A 145 -0.63 22.72 13.90
C LYS A 145 0.13 22.54 12.58
N TRP A 146 -0.06 21.41 11.90
CA TRP A 146 0.64 21.10 10.66
C TRP A 146 -0.13 21.65 9.46
N ASN A 147 0.61 22.09 8.44
CA ASN A 147 0.04 22.54 7.18
C ASN A 147 0.07 21.40 6.15
N PHE A 148 -1.04 20.67 6.03
CA PHE A 148 -1.20 19.59 5.05
C PHE A 148 -1.34 20.09 3.60
N GLU A 149 -1.52 21.39 3.34
CA GLU A 149 -1.53 21.93 1.98
C GLU A 149 -0.13 21.98 1.37
N ALA A 150 0.91 22.01 2.20
CA ALA A 150 2.29 21.90 1.72
C ALA A 150 2.53 20.55 1.02
N PRO A 151 3.20 20.52 -0.14
CA PRO A 151 3.63 19.27 -0.77
C PRO A 151 4.51 18.44 0.16
N LEU A 152 4.50 17.10 0.02
CA LEU A 152 5.23 16.20 0.91
C LEU A 152 6.74 16.50 1.00
N LYS A 153 7.36 16.93 -0.10
CA LYS A 153 8.78 17.37 -0.11
C LYS A 153 9.09 18.52 0.85
N ASP A 154 8.08 19.34 1.15
CA ASP A 154 8.17 20.48 2.05
C ASP A 154 7.49 20.19 3.41
N ALA A 155 7.09 18.95 3.69
CA ALA A 155 6.30 18.59 4.88
C ALA A 155 7.02 18.94 6.19
N LEU A 156 8.31 18.66 6.30
CA LEU A 156 9.10 18.97 7.52
C LEU A 156 9.40 20.46 7.67
N THR A 157 9.42 21.22 6.57
CA THR A 157 9.82 22.64 6.56
C THR A 157 8.59 23.55 6.56
N LYS A 158 7.86 23.63 5.45
CA LYS A 158 6.67 24.48 5.30
C LYS A 158 5.42 23.82 5.87
N GLY A 159 5.38 22.49 5.89
CA GLY A 159 4.30 21.72 6.51
C GLY A 159 4.38 21.72 8.04
N GLY A 160 5.57 21.95 8.61
CA GLY A 160 5.80 21.94 10.06
C GLY A 160 5.60 20.58 10.70
N TYR A 161 5.73 19.48 9.94
CA TYR A 161 5.56 18.13 10.45
C TYR A 161 6.69 17.80 11.42
N THR A 162 6.33 17.30 12.59
CA THR A 162 7.30 16.90 13.64
C THR A 162 7.35 15.39 13.87
N ALA A 163 6.56 14.63 13.10
CA ALA A 163 6.61 13.18 13.00
C ALA A 163 6.24 12.74 11.57
N PRO A 164 6.66 11.55 11.13
CA PRO A 164 6.29 11.05 9.82
C PRO A 164 4.80 10.66 9.76
N THR A 165 4.26 10.64 8.54
CA THR A 165 2.95 10.04 8.20
C THR A 165 3.14 8.85 7.27
N CYS A 166 2.07 8.09 7.00
CA CYS A 166 2.06 7.00 6.02
C CYS A 166 2.64 7.49 4.68
N GLN A 167 2.15 8.62 4.21
CA GLN A 167 2.50 9.23 2.94
C GLN A 167 3.95 9.70 2.92
N TYR A 168 4.40 10.39 3.98
CA TYR A 168 5.80 10.84 4.04
C TYR A 168 6.78 9.67 3.97
N CYS A 169 6.46 8.57 4.65
CA CYS A 169 7.31 7.37 4.63
C CYS A 169 7.25 6.61 3.30
N HIS A 170 6.08 6.41 2.71
CA HIS A 170 5.91 5.48 1.59
C HIS A 170 6.00 6.14 0.20
N PHE A 171 5.69 7.43 0.07
CA PHE A 171 5.83 8.14 -1.21
C PHE A 171 7.26 8.59 -1.46
N GLU A 172 8.05 8.74 -0.40
CA GLU A 172 9.45 9.15 -0.48
C GLU A 172 10.32 7.99 -0.96
N ALA A 173 11.25 8.26 -1.88
CA ALA A 173 12.37 7.39 -2.17
C ALA A 173 13.56 8.24 -2.64
N ASN A 174 14.69 8.11 -1.95
CA ASN A 174 15.94 8.79 -2.28
C ASN A 174 15.83 10.33 -2.38
N GLY A 175 15.00 10.94 -1.54
CA GLY A 175 14.76 12.38 -1.47
C GLY A 175 13.62 12.88 -2.38
N GLU A 176 13.08 12.02 -3.26
CA GLU A 176 11.98 12.36 -4.17
C GLU A 176 10.66 11.78 -3.67
N PHE A 177 9.55 12.45 -3.98
CA PHE A 177 8.21 12.01 -3.62
C PHE A 177 7.40 11.72 -4.89
N SER A 178 6.76 10.56 -4.97
CA SER A 178 6.00 10.14 -6.15
C SER A 178 4.81 9.24 -5.79
N HIS A 179 3.86 9.07 -6.71
CA HIS A 179 2.77 8.09 -6.61
C HIS A 179 3.20 6.64 -6.87
N ASN A 180 4.52 6.35 -6.88
CA ASN A 180 5.04 4.99 -6.82
C ASN A 180 5.47 4.68 -5.38
N LEU A 181 4.68 3.87 -4.68
CA LEU A 181 4.87 3.53 -3.27
C LEU A 181 5.71 2.27 -3.08
N VAL A 182 6.05 1.57 -4.16
CA VAL A 182 6.70 0.26 -4.09
C VAL A 182 8.22 0.33 -4.21
N LYS A 183 8.82 1.51 -4.43
CA LYS A 183 10.28 1.68 -4.58
C LYS A 183 11.12 1.15 -3.41
N LYS A 184 10.54 1.07 -2.20
CA LYS A 184 11.25 0.65 -0.97
C LYS A 184 10.72 -0.63 -0.34
N VAL A 185 9.73 -1.30 -0.92
CA VAL A 185 9.16 -2.52 -0.31
C VAL A 185 10.21 -3.64 -0.19
N ARG A 186 10.29 -4.28 0.97
CA ARG A 186 11.18 -5.43 1.24
C ARG A 186 10.41 -6.65 1.72
N TRP A 187 9.46 -6.46 2.63
CA TRP A 187 8.71 -7.55 3.25
C TRP A 187 7.32 -7.80 2.62
N ALA A 188 6.79 -6.86 1.84
CA ALA A 188 5.54 -7.00 1.08
C ALA A 188 4.32 -7.48 1.88
N PHE A 189 4.11 -6.85 3.04
CA PHE A 189 3.01 -7.15 3.95
C PHE A 189 3.06 -8.58 4.55
N ASN A 190 3.01 -9.64 3.74
CA ASN A 190 3.04 -11.04 4.16
C ASN A 190 4.49 -11.58 4.20
N PRO A 191 5.08 -11.77 5.40
CA PRO A 191 6.47 -12.23 5.51
C PRO A 191 6.58 -13.71 5.09
N GLN A 192 7.45 -13.99 4.12
CA GLN A 192 7.69 -15.32 3.59
C GLN A 192 9.14 -15.77 3.84
N THR A 193 9.37 -17.08 3.94
CA THR A 193 10.72 -17.66 4.03
C THR A 193 11.58 -17.26 2.82
N ALA A 194 11.01 -17.28 1.62
CA ALA A 194 11.69 -16.85 0.38
C ALA A 194 12.17 -15.38 0.41
N ILE A 195 11.54 -14.52 1.22
CA ILE A 195 12.01 -13.15 1.46
C ILE A 195 13.08 -13.17 2.56
N ALA A 196 12.80 -13.81 3.69
CA ALA A 196 13.68 -13.88 4.84
C ALA A 196 15.09 -14.42 4.50
N ASP A 197 15.15 -15.44 3.65
CA ASP A 197 16.40 -16.10 3.24
C ASP A 197 17.24 -15.22 2.29
N ASN A 198 16.66 -14.15 1.73
CA ASN A 198 17.28 -13.34 0.68
C ASN A 198 17.52 -11.88 1.09
N LEU A 199 17.33 -11.50 2.37
CA LEU A 199 17.49 -10.10 2.80
C LEU A 199 18.87 -9.48 2.52
N ASN A 200 19.91 -10.32 2.43
CA ASN A 200 21.27 -9.87 2.11
C ASN A 200 21.50 -9.65 0.60
N HIS A 201 20.55 -10.00 -0.26
CA HIS A 201 20.68 -9.79 -1.70
C HIS A 201 20.69 -8.26 -2.00
N PRO A 202 21.53 -7.78 -2.95
CA PRO A 202 21.73 -6.33 -3.17
C PRO A 202 20.45 -5.52 -3.37
N TRP A 203 19.42 -6.13 -3.99
CA TRP A 203 18.10 -5.52 -4.15
C TRP A 203 17.43 -5.16 -2.81
N PHE A 204 17.51 -6.03 -1.81
CA PHE A 204 16.92 -5.79 -0.48
C PHE A 204 17.75 -4.80 0.34
N GLU A 205 19.08 -4.88 0.25
CA GLU A 205 19.98 -3.95 0.95
C GLU A 205 19.85 -2.54 0.38
N GLY A 206 19.81 -2.36 -0.95
CA GLY A 206 19.61 -1.04 -1.55
C GLY A 206 18.27 -0.40 -1.14
N ARG A 207 17.21 -1.20 -1.00
CA ARG A 207 15.92 -0.73 -0.49
C ARG A 207 15.95 -0.44 1.02
N LYS A 208 16.78 -1.15 1.79
CA LYS A 208 17.01 -0.85 3.21
C LYS A 208 17.74 0.47 3.35
N ASP A 209 18.73 0.75 2.49
CA ASP A 209 19.44 2.02 2.46
C ASP A 209 18.50 3.18 2.11
N ALA A 210 17.58 2.97 1.16
CA ALA A 210 16.52 3.96 0.85
C ALA A 210 15.63 4.24 2.08
N TRP A 211 15.26 3.22 2.86
CA TRP A 211 14.55 3.43 4.13
C TRP A 211 15.39 4.19 5.15
N VAL A 212 16.68 3.83 5.29
CA VAL A 212 17.59 4.55 6.19
C VAL A 212 17.67 6.02 5.82
N GLN A 213 17.70 6.36 4.52
CA GLN A 213 17.67 7.74 4.05
C GLN A 213 16.39 8.46 4.48
N THR A 214 15.22 7.85 4.31
CA THR A 214 13.94 8.43 4.79
C THR A 214 13.98 8.72 6.29
N CYS A 215 14.43 7.74 7.08
CA CYS A 215 14.54 7.87 8.53
C CYS A 215 15.56 8.94 8.93
N SER A 216 16.60 9.14 8.11
CA SER A 216 17.69 10.07 8.36
C SER A 216 17.30 11.54 8.21
N ASN A 217 16.08 11.81 7.73
CA ASN A 217 15.49 13.15 7.79
C ASN A 217 15.25 13.63 9.23
N CYS A 218 15.15 12.70 10.20
CA CYS A 218 14.89 13.02 11.62
C CYS A 218 15.84 12.31 12.60
N HIS A 219 16.31 11.10 12.27
CA HIS A 219 17.15 10.28 13.14
C HIS A 219 18.57 10.14 12.59
N SER A 220 19.52 9.71 13.41
CA SER A 220 20.83 9.35 12.86
C SER A 220 20.72 8.07 12.01
N PRO A 221 21.54 7.91 10.96
CA PRO A 221 21.57 6.69 10.14
C PRO A 221 21.82 5.42 10.97
N GLY A 222 22.66 5.52 12.01
CA GLY A 222 22.93 4.42 12.93
C GLY A 222 21.70 3.98 13.73
N PHE A 223 20.89 4.92 14.22
CA PHE A 223 19.63 4.62 14.90
C PHE A 223 18.65 3.93 13.95
N ALA A 224 18.45 4.50 12.76
CA ALA A 224 17.56 3.95 11.74
C ALA A 224 17.95 2.50 11.36
N LYS A 225 19.24 2.28 11.07
CA LYS A 225 19.75 0.95 10.71
C LYS A 225 19.59 -0.07 11.83
N ALA A 226 19.82 0.34 13.09
CA ALA A 226 19.63 -0.53 14.24
C ALA A 226 18.16 -0.97 14.38
N TYR A 227 17.22 -0.01 14.28
CA TYR A 227 15.79 -0.30 14.39
C TYR A 227 15.29 -1.19 13.25
N LEU A 228 15.66 -0.89 12.00
CA LEU A 228 15.29 -1.71 10.83
C LEU A 228 15.89 -3.12 10.90
N THR A 229 17.10 -3.26 11.46
CA THR A 229 17.70 -4.59 11.68
C THR A 229 16.99 -5.37 12.78
N ALA A 230 16.51 -4.70 13.83
CA ALA A 230 15.70 -5.33 14.85
C ALA A 230 14.34 -5.79 14.26
N ALA A 231 13.71 -4.98 13.42
CA ALA A 231 12.47 -5.34 12.71
C ALA A 231 12.67 -6.55 11.79
N ASP A 232 13.76 -6.59 11.01
CA ASP A 232 14.10 -7.75 10.16
C ASP A 232 14.22 -9.03 11.02
N LYS A 233 15.00 -8.98 12.12
CA LYS A 233 15.19 -10.13 13.01
C LYS A 233 13.91 -10.58 13.71
N GLY A 234 13.08 -9.64 14.17
CA GLY A 234 11.78 -9.93 14.79
C GLY A 234 10.85 -10.65 13.82
N THR A 235 10.79 -10.17 12.58
CA THR A 235 10.00 -10.78 11.50
C THR A 235 10.47 -12.20 11.20
N MET A 236 11.79 -12.42 11.07
CA MET A 236 12.36 -13.75 10.88
C MET A 236 12.05 -14.70 12.05
N ALA A 237 12.07 -14.21 13.28
CA ALA A 237 11.70 -15.00 14.45
C ALA A 237 10.21 -15.41 14.42
N GLY A 238 9.32 -14.50 14.01
CA GLY A 238 7.91 -14.79 13.79
C GLY A 238 7.68 -15.87 12.74
N ILE A 239 8.35 -15.76 11.58
CA ILE A 239 8.31 -16.78 10.52
C ILE A 239 8.75 -18.14 11.06
N LYS A 240 9.81 -18.20 11.88
CA LYS A 240 10.28 -19.48 12.45
C LYS A 240 9.21 -20.16 13.30
N VAL A 241 8.43 -19.39 14.07
CA VAL A 241 7.32 -19.93 14.89
C VAL A 241 6.20 -20.44 13.99
N GLU A 242 5.80 -19.65 12.99
CA GLU A 242 4.77 -20.04 12.02
C GLU A 242 5.16 -21.32 11.26
N GLN A 243 6.38 -21.40 10.75
CA GLN A 243 6.88 -22.59 10.05
C GLN A 243 6.91 -23.84 10.95
N GLY A 244 7.26 -23.67 12.23
CA GLY A 244 7.20 -24.77 13.20
C GLY A 244 5.78 -25.31 13.41
N ALA A 245 4.79 -24.41 13.53
CA ALA A 245 3.39 -24.80 13.62
C ALA A 245 2.88 -25.43 12.31
N LYS A 246 3.24 -24.85 11.16
CA LYS A 246 2.87 -25.32 9.84
C LYS A 246 3.32 -26.77 9.60
N GLN A 247 4.54 -27.14 10.00
CA GLN A 247 5.04 -28.50 9.86
C GLN A 247 4.16 -29.54 10.56
N VAL A 248 3.62 -29.22 11.74
CA VAL A 248 2.72 -30.12 12.47
C VAL A 248 1.42 -30.33 11.69
N VAL A 249 0.80 -29.24 11.22
CA VAL A 249 -0.46 -29.29 10.47
C VAL A 249 -0.29 -30.00 9.13
N GLU A 250 0.81 -29.74 8.42
CA GLU A 250 1.15 -30.44 7.17
C GLU A 250 1.43 -31.93 7.39
N GLY A 251 2.05 -32.31 8.51
CA GLY A 251 2.25 -33.71 8.89
C GLY A 251 0.91 -34.43 9.07
N LEU A 252 0.01 -33.85 9.86
CA LEU A 252 -1.35 -34.38 10.04
C LEU A 252 -2.11 -34.50 8.71
N TYR A 253 -1.99 -33.49 7.84
CA TYR A 253 -2.58 -33.52 6.50
C TYR A 253 -2.00 -34.66 5.66
N LYS A 254 -0.67 -34.85 5.63
CA LYS A 254 -0.03 -35.93 4.86
C LYS A 254 -0.46 -37.32 5.33
N ASP A 255 -0.63 -37.50 6.63
CA ASP A 255 -1.04 -38.78 7.22
C ASP A 255 -2.56 -39.05 7.11
N GLY A 256 -3.32 -38.04 6.66
CA GLY A 256 -4.76 -38.14 6.56
C GLY A 256 -5.45 -38.12 7.93
N LEU A 257 -4.88 -37.39 8.88
CA LEU A 257 -5.28 -37.33 10.30
C LEU A 257 -6.01 -36.04 10.67
N LEU A 258 -6.20 -35.10 9.73
CA LEU A 258 -7.09 -33.97 10.00
C LEU A 258 -8.52 -34.50 10.22
N THR A 259 -9.24 -33.86 11.13
CA THR A 259 -10.63 -34.21 11.43
C THR A 259 -11.47 -34.06 10.16
N GLY A 260 -12.07 -35.15 9.70
CA GLY A 260 -12.85 -35.18 8.46
C GLY A 260 -12.06 -35.62 7.22
N GLN A 261 -10.73 -35.72 7.27
CA GLN A 261 -9.92 -35.81 6.05
C GLN A 261 -10.24 -36.98 5.12
N LYS A 262 -10.63 -38.11 5.71
CA LYS A 262 -10.97 -39.33 4.98
C LYS A 262 -12.48 -39.55 4.84
N THR A 263 -13.30 -38.70 5.45
CA THR A 263 -14.74 -38.94 5.62
C THR A 263 -15.62 -37.79 5.14
N ASN A 264 -15.17 -36.54 5.27
CA ASN A 264 -15.94 -35.34 4.98
C ASN A 264 -15.06 -34.08 4.72
N ARG A 265 -13.86 -34.28 4.14
CA ARG A 265 -12.78 -33.30 3.83
C ARG A 265 -11.70 -33.10 4.87
#